data_AF-A0A930B190-F1
#
_entry.id   AF-A0A930B190-F1
#
_cell.length_a   1.000
_cell.length_b   1.000
_cell.length_c   1.000
_cell.angle_alpha   90.00
_cell.angle_beta   90.00
_cell.angle_gamma   90.00
#
_symmetry.space_group_name_H-M   'P 1'
#
loop_
_entity.id
_entity.type
_entity.pdbx_description
1 polymer ?
#
loop_
_entity_poly.entity_id
_entity_poly.type
_entity_poly.pdbx_seq_one_letter_code
_entity_poly.pdbx_strand_id
1 'polypeptide(L)' 'MNQQLYIKNFGPIAQMDITLKPLMVFIGESGSGKSAILKLISLLKWV' A
#
# COMPACT_ATOMS: atom_id res chain seq x y z
N MET A 1 -14.96 -10.98 2.24
CA MET A 1 -15.01 -9.50 2.21
C MET A 1 -13.81 -9.02 1.42
N ASN A 2 -14.00 -8.24 0.35
CA ASN A 2 -12.88 -7.69 -0.43
C ASN A 2 -12.42 -6.39 0.23
N GLN A 3 -11.18 -6.35 0.72
CA GLN A 3 -10.57 -5.14 1.26
C GLN A 3 -9.92 -4.36 0.12
N GLN A 4 -10.26 -3.09 -0.02
CA GLN A 4 -9.64 -2.16 -0.98
C GLN A 4 -8.69 -1.23 -0.24
N LEU A 5 -7.55 -0.92 -0.85
CA LEU A 5 -6.59 0.07 -0.37
C LEU A 5 -6.47 1.18 -1.41
N TYR A 6 -7.00 2.35 -1.08
CA TYR A 6 -6.88 3.56 -1.86
C TYR A 6 -5.88 4.52 -1.19
N ILE A 7 -4.84 4.91 -1.91
CA ILE A 7 -3.81 5.86 -1.48
C ILE A 7 -3.77 7.02 -2.47
N LYS A 8 -3.72 8.25 -1.95
CA LYS A 8 -3.54 9.47 -2.75
C LYS A 8 -2.62 10.44 -2.01
N ASN A 9 -1.63 10.98 -2.72
CA ASN A 9 -0.70 12.00 -2.22
C ASN A 9 -0.03 11.63 -0.88
N PHE A 10 0.50 10.41 -0.76
CA PHE A 10 1.15 9.93 0.47
C PHE A 10 2.61 9.52 0.22
N GLY A 11 3.54 10.28 0.81
CA GLY A 11 4.97 10.07 0.57
C GLY A 11 5.29 10.12 -0.94
N PRO A 12 6.02 9.14 -1.50
CA PRO A 12 6.33 9.08 -2.93
C PRO A 12 5.18 8.54 -3.81
N ILE A 13 4.00 8.23 -3.23
CA ILE A 13 2.87 7.62 -3.94
C ILE A 13 1.87 8.72 -4.32
N ALA A 14 1.77 9.04 -5.61
CA ALA A 14 0.80 10.01 -6.12
C ALA A 14 -0.63 9.47 -6.05
N GLN A 15 -0.85 8.27 -6.57
CA GLN A 15 -2.15 7.59 -6.52
C GLN A 15 -1.96 6.06 -6.65
N MET A 16 -2.74 5.29 -5.89
CA MET A 16 -2.80 3.84 -5.98
C MET A 16 -4.17 3.35 -5.53
N ASP A 17 -4.76 2.41 -6.27
CA ASP A 17 -6.02 1.75 -5.93
C ASP A 17 -5.86 0.25 -6.17
N ILE A 18 -5.80 -0.53 -5.09
CA ILE A 18 -5.56 -1.98 -5.17
C ILE A 18 -6.47 -2.77 -4.23
N THR A 19 -6.91 -3.93 -4.71
CA THR A 19 -7.58 -4.93 -3.87
C THR A 19 -6.55 -5.75 -3.11
N LEU A 20 -6.70 -5.82 -1.79
CA LEU A 20 -5.82 -6.61 -0.94
C LEU A 20 -6.05 -8.11 -1.17
N LYS A 21 -4.96 -8.83 -1.46
CA LYS A 21 -4.91 -10.28 -1.62
C LYS A 21 -4.13 -10.90 -0.46
N PRO A 22 -4.34 -12.20 -0.16
CA PRO A 22 -3.62 -12.87 0.93
C PRO A 22 -2.09 -12.81 0.80
N LEU A 23 -1.59 -12.84 -0.44
CA LEU A 23 -0.18 -12.66 -0.76
C LEU A 23 -0.06 -11.60 -1.86
N MET A 24 0.81 -10.63 -1.64
CA MET A 24 1.16 -9.59 -2.61
C MET A 24 2.65 -9.29 -2.51
N VAL A 25 3.27 -9.03 -3.65
CA VAL A 25 4.68 -8.64 -3.74
C VAL A 25 4.75 -7.27 -4.42
N PHE A 26 5.33 -6.29 -3.72
CA PHE A 26 5.56 -4.96 -4.28
C PHE A 26 7.01 -4.87 -4.78
N ILE A 27 7.19 -4.62 -6.08
CA ILE A 27 8.50 -4.54 -6.75
C ILE A 27 8.68 -3.14 -7.34
N GLY A 28 9.88 -2.58 -7.27
CA GLY A 28 10.22 -1.28 -7.84
C GLY A 28 11.58 -0.78 -7.36
N GLU A 29 11.98 0.41 -7.76
CA GLU A 29 13.26 1.02 -7.35
C GLU A 29 13.29 1.44 -5.88
N SER A 30 14.46 1.73 -5.31
CA SER A 30 14.55 2.30 -3.96
C SER A 30 13.82 3.65 -3.90
N GLY A 31 13.16 3.94 -2.79
CA GLY A 31 12.39 5.19 -2.65
C GLY A 31 11.03 5.25 -3.34
N SER A 32 10.63 4.21 -4.10
CA SER A 32 9.32 4.16 -4.80
C SER A 32 8.07 4.02 -3.92
N GLY A 33 8.22 3.96 -2.59
CA GLY A 33 7.06 3.90 -1.67
C GLY A 33 6.62 2.52 -1.22
N LYS A 34 7.32 1.44 -1.59
CA LYS A 34 7.00 0.06 -1.15
C LYS A 34 6.84 -0.07 0.36
N SER A 35 7.82 0.41 1.14
CA SER A 35 7.74 0.38 2.60
C SER A 35 6.65 1.31 3.16
N ALA A 36 6.27 2.37 2.43
CA ALA A 36 5.17 3.24 2.81
C ALA A 36 3.81 2.52 2.68
N ILE A 37 3.61 1.75 1.59
CA ILE A 37 2.41 0.90 1.42
C ILE A 37 2.30 -0.10 2.57
N LEU A 38 3.40 -0.81 2.87
CA LEU A 38 3.41 -1.82 3.95
C LEU A 38 3.12 -1.20 5.32
N LYS A 39 3.71 -0.05 5.63
CA LYS A 39 3.42 0.70 6.87
C LYS A 39 1.95 1.14 6.94
N LEU A 40 1.37 1.61 5.84
CA LEU A 40 -0.03 2.01 5.80
C LEU A 40 -0.95 0.81 6.06
N ILE A 41 -0.68 -0.33 5.39
CA ILE A 41 -1.43 -1.58 5.61
C ILE A 41 -1.31 -2.02 7.07
N SER A 42 -0.12 -1.98 7.68
CA SER A 42 0.06 -2.35 9.09
C SER A 42 -0.69 -1.43 10.03
N LEU A 43 -0.71 -0.12 9.76
CA LEU A 43 -1.44 0.85 10.59
C LEU A 43 -2.96 0.65 10.49
N LEU A 44 -3.48 0.46 9.28
CA LEU A 44 -4.92 0.35 9.04
C LEU A 44 -5.51 -1.02 9.42
N LYS A 45 -4.72 -2.10 9.37
CA LYS A 45 -5.17 -3.44 9.77
C LYS A 45 -5.03 -3.72 11.26
N TRP A 46 -4.17 -2.98 11.96
CA TRP A 46 -3.98 -3.18 13.40
C TRP A 46 -5.09 -2.50 14.21
N VAL A 47 -5.63 -1.38 13.74
CA VAL A 47 -6.82 -0.72 14.30
C VAL A 47 -8.08 -1.49 13.89
#